data_AF-A0A2V6EWF1-F1
#
_entry.id   AF-A0A2V6EWF1-F1
#
_cell.length_a   1.000
_cell.length_b   1.000
_cell.length_c   1.000
_cell.angle_alpha   90.00
_cell.angle_beta   90.00
_cell.angle_gamma   90.00
#
_symmetry.space_group_name_H-M   'P 1'
#
loop_
_entity.id
_entity.type
_entity.pdbx_description
1 polymer ?
#
loop_
_entity_poly.entity_id
_entity_poly.type
_entity_poly.pdbx_seq_one_letter_code
_entity_poly.pdbx_strand_id
1 'polypeptide(L)'
;LFEKPGERVICIMTSGNLSLTQATLALVDDDLVLANNEPSRETITNTHTLYETARYVGSKVRAVEKRDRVALEADGFDFNINLIVGGQIAGLAPEIHLIYPQGNSIHATRDCPFLQIGETKYGKPILDRGFNYETSLSDAVKFGIVSIDATMKSNVAVGPPIDLLCYETDSLLANSRMRFDQDDPYLQEIGRKWQNGIIKLVKEMPAPDFTKPSLGFATAA
;
A
#
# COMPACT_ATOMS: atom_id res chain seq x y z
N LEU A 1 -1.55 13.03 -4.15
CA LEU A 1 -1.01 13.56 -2.88
C LEU A 1 -1.61 14.93 -2.68
N PHE A 2 -2.21 15.17 -1.53
CA PHE A 2 -3.02 16.35 -1.23
C PHE A 2 -2.46 17.01 0.01
N GLU A 3 -2.05 18.27 -0.10
CA GLU A 3 -1.31 18.96 0.95
C GLU A 3 -1.87 20.34 1.20
N LYS A 4 -1.91 20.69 2.48
CA LYS A 4 -2.06 22.06 2.94
C LYS A 4 -1.01 22.27 4.03
N PRO A 5 0.14 22.87 3.71
CA PRO A 5 1.28 22.96 4.61
C PRO A 5 0.91 23.49 6.00
N GLY A 6 1.36 22.80 7.05
CA GLY A 6 1.05 23.14 8.43
C GLY A 6 -0.37 22.75 8.89
N GLU A 7 -1.20 22.20 8.01
CA GLU A 7 -2.55 21.73 8.35
C GLU A 7 -2.73 20.24 8.10
N ARG A 8 -2.37 19.72 6.92
CA ARG A 8 -2.59 18.32 6.57
C ARG A 8 -1.71 17.83 5.43
N VAL A 9 -1.41 16.54 5.47
CA VAL A 9 -0.82 15.77 4.37
C VAL A 9 -1.66 14.51 4.21
N ILE A 10 -2.20 14.28 3.01
CA ILE A 10 -3.03 13.11 2.69
C ILE A 10 -2.52 12.47 1.40
N CYS A 11 -2.18 11.19 1.44
CA CYS A 11 -1.80 10.39 0.27
C CYS A 11 -2.89 9.36 -0.07
N ILE A 12 -2.97 9.02 -1.35
CA ILE A 12 -3.81 7.93 -1.86
C ILE A 12 -2.91 7.01 -2.69
N MET A 13 -2.94 5.71 -2.40
CA MET A 13 -2.35 4.66 -3.21
C MET A 13 -3.47 3.83 -3.85
N THR A 14 -3.28 3.38 -5.08
CA THR A 14 -4.34 2.74 -5.88
C THR A 14 -3.93 1.38 -6.40
N SER A 15 -4.87 0.43 -6.48
CA SER A 15 -4.71 -0.84 -7.20
C SER A 15 -6.05 -1.29 -7.81
N GLY A 16 -5.98 -2.17 -8.80
CA GLY A 16 -7.14 -2.70 -9.51
C GLY A 16 -7.27 -2.10 -10.90
N ASN A 17 -8.50 -1.95 -11.38
CA ASN A 17 -8.78 -1.45 -12.71
C ASN A 17 -8.41 0.05 -12.82
N LEU A 18 -7.57 0.38 -13.79
CA LEU A 18 -7.07 1.73 -14.01
C LEU A 18 -8.17 2.75 -14.32
N SER A 19 -9.20 2.37 -15.06
CA SER A 19 -10.31 3.29 -15.37
C SER A 19 -11.09 3.66 -14.11
N LEU A 20 -11.28 2.69 -13.21
CA LEU A 20 -11.99 2.90 -11.94
C LEU A 20 -11.18 3.79 -10.98
N THR A 21 -9.86 3.56 -10.88
CA THR A 21 -9.00 4.36 -10.00
C THR A 21 -8.88 5.79 -10.51
N GLN A 22 -8.67 5.98 -11.82
CA GLN A 22 -8.62 7.31 -12.43
C GLN A 22 -9.95 8.05 -12.32
N ALA A 23 -11.08 7.39 -12.56
CA ALA A 23 -12.40 8.01 -12.38
C ALA A 23 -12.64 8.43 -10.92
N THR A 24 -12.21 7.60 -9.97
CA THR A 24 -12.35 7.92 -8.53
C THR A 24 -11.52 9.13 -8.15
N LEU A 25 -10.26 9.20 -8.60
CA LEU A 25 -9.38 10.35 -8.36
C LEU A 25 -9.89 11.62 -9.06
N ALA A 26 -10.41 11.51 -10.29
CA ALA A 26 -10.99 12.63 -11.01
C ALA A 26 -12.17 13.25 -10.24
N LEU A 27 -13.05 12.44 -9.62
CA LEU A 27 -14.12 12.96 -8.78
C LEU A 27 -13.60 13.68 -7.52
N VAL A 28 -12.47 13.23 -6.96
CA VAL A 28 -11.82 13.90 -5.82
C VAL A 28 -11.26 15.26 -6.27
N ASP A 29 -10.62 15.32 -7.43
CA ASP A 29 -10.05 16.54 -7.99
C ASP A 29 -11.15 17.54 -8.41
N ASP A 30 -12.24 17.06 -9.02
CA ASP A 30 -13.40 17.87 -9.40
C ASP A 30 -14.00 18.56 -8.17
N ASP A 31 -14.16 17.84 -7.05
CA ASP A 31 -14.69 18.43 -5.82
C ASP A 31 -13.78 19.54 -5.25
N LEU A 32 -12.46 19.40 -5.39
CA LEU A 32 -11.51 20.45 -5.02
C LEU A 32 -11.68 21.70 -5.90
N VAL A 33 -11.89 21.52 -7.20
CA VAL A 33 -12.14 22.64 -8.13
C VAL A 33 -13.47 23.31 -7.83
N LEU A 34 -14.53 22.53 -7.62
CA LEU A 34 -15.89 23.03 -7.36
C LEU A 34 -16.01 23.73 -6.01
N ALA A 35 -15.26 23.31 -4.99
CA ALA A 35 -15.25 23.94 -3.67
C ALA A 35 -14.81 25.42 -3.70
N ASN A 36 -14.13 25.87 -4.77
CA ASN A 36 -13.82 27.29 -4.97
C ASN A 36 -15.09 28.15 -5.11
N ASN A 37 -16.17 27.59 -5.68
CA ASN A 37 -17.45 28.27 -5.86
C ASN A 37 -18.50 27.84 -4.83
N GLU A 38 -18.30 26.71 -4.17
CA GLU A 38 -19.21 26.14 -3.16
C GLU A 38 -18.44 25.80 -1.87
N PRO A 39 -18.19 26.77 -0.98
CA PRO A 39 -17.35 26.56 0.21
C PRO A 39 -17.85 25.49 1.20
N SER A 40 -19.13 25.12 1.12
CA SER A 40 -19.75 24.08 1.94
C SER A 40 -19.55 22.66 1.40
N ARG A 41 -18.98 22.51 0.19
CA ARG A 41 -18.69 21.21 -0.42
C ARG A 41 -17.63 20.48 0.38
N GLU A 42 -17.93 19.25 0.78
CA GLU A 42 -16.95 18.35 1.39
C GLU A 42 -15.87 17.97 0.37
N THR A 43 -14.61 18.06 0.76
CA THR A 43 -13.45 17.71 -0.05
C THR A 43 -12.43 16.95 0.79
N ILE A 44 -11.46 16.31 0.14
CA ILE A 44 -10.36 15.64 0.84
C ILE A 44 -9.53 16.61 1.70
N THR A 45 -9.59 17.91 1.44
CA THR A 45 -8.80 18.94 2.15
C THR A 45 -9.59 19.72 3.20
N ASN A 46 -10.86 19.37 3.47
CA ASN A 46 -11.65 20.02 4.52
C ASN A 46 -12.35 19.08 5.51
N THR A 47 -12.22 17.75 5.35
CA THR A 47 -12.62 16.77 6.38
C THR A 47 -11.90 17.01 7.72
N HIS A 48 -12.52 16.58 8.83
CA HIS A 48 -11.99 16.82 10.18
C HIS A 48 -11.12 15.68 10.70
N THR A 49 -11.35 14.44 10.24
CA THR A 49 -10.58 13.24 10.65
C THR A 49 -10.15 12.41 9.45
N LEU A 50 -9.12 11.57 9.61
CA LEU A 50 -8.72 10.64 8.54
C LEU A 50 -9.80 9.57 8.26
N TYR A 51 -10.60 9.22 9.28
CA TYR A 51 -11.78 8.38 9.08
C TYR A 51 -12.82 9.03 8.15
N GLU A 52 -13.14 10.32 8.36
CA GLU A 52 -14.01 11.08 7.45
C GLU A 52 -13.41 11.18 6.06
N THR A 53 -12.10 11.43 5.94
CA THR A 53 -11.38 11.40 4.66
C THR A 53 -11.55 10.05 3.94
N ALA A 54 -11.39 8.93 4.66
CA ALA A 54 -11.58 7.60 4.08
C ALA A 54 -13.04 7.35 3.66
N ARG A 55 -14.01 7.83 4.45
CA ARG A 55 -15.45 7.77 4.12
C ARG A 55 -15.79 8.60 2.88
N TYR A 56 -15.22 9.80 2.76
CA TYR A 56 -15.33 10.68 1.61
C TYR A 56 -14.79 9.99 0.35
N VAL A 57 -13.55 9.46 0.38
CA VAL A 57 -12.98 8.73 -0.76
C VAL A 57 -13.80 7.48 -1.11
N GLY A 58 -14.26 6.73 -0.10
CA GLY A 58 -15.16 5.60 -0.30
C GLY A 58 -16.51 5.98 -0.93
N SER A 59 -16.99 7.21 -0.73
CA SER A 59 -18.18 7.72 -1.42
C SER A 59 -17.93 7.92 -2.92
N LYS A 60 -16.70 8.30 -3.31
CA LYS A 60 -16.30 8.44 -4.71
C LYS A 60 -16.19 7.10 -5.41
N VAL A 61 -15.65 6.09 -4.72
CA VAL A 61 -15.66 4.70 -5.20
C VAL A 61 -17.09 4.25 -5.51
N ARG A 62 -18.05 4.48 -4.60
CA ARG A 62 -19.47 4.15 -4.83
C ARG A 62 -20.12 4.95 -5.97
N ALA A 63 -19.71 6.19 -6.18
CA ALA A 63 -20.22 6.99 -7.29
C ALA A 63 -19.76 6.42 -8.65
N VAL A 64 -18.49 6.00 -8.75
CA VAL A 64 -17.96 5.30 -9.92
C VAL A 64 -18.62 3.94 -10.10
N GLU A 65 -18.78 3.18 -9.01
CA GLU A 65 -19.49 1.90 -9.00
C GLU A 65 -20.89 2.01 -9.62
N LYS A 66 -21.68 2.99 -9.16
CA LYS A 66 -23.04 3.22 -9.67
C LYS A 66 -23.07 3.51 -11.17
N ARG A 67 -22.01 4.11 -11.73
CA ARG A 67 -21.91 4.47 -13.15
C ARG A 67 -21.44 3.30 -14.01
N ASP A 68 -20.42 2.58 -13.55
CA ASP A 68 -19.62 1.73 -14.43
C ASP A 68 -19.81 0.21 -14.16
N ARG A 69 -20.27 -0.19 -12.96
CA ARG A 69 -20.36 -1.61 -12.58
C ARG A 69 -21.22 -2.43 -13.55
N VAL A 70 -22.41 -1.95 -13.90
CA VAL A 70 -23.35 -2.70 -14.75
C VAL A 70 -22.78 -2.96 -16.14
N ALA A 71 -22.08 -1.98 -16.72
CA ALA A 71 -21.42 -2.14 -18.01
C ALA A 71 -20.24 -3.10 -17.94
N LEU A 72 -19.40 -3.00 -16.90
CA LEU A 72 -18.27 -3.92 -16.69
C LEU A 72 -18.73 -5.37 -16.52
N GLU A 73 -19.72 -5.61 -15.67
CA GLU A 73 -20.23 -6.95 -15.39
C GLU A 73 -20.93 -7.56 -16.62
N ALA A 74 -21.58 -6.75 -17.46
CA ALA A 74 -22.17 -7.21 -18.72
C ALA A 74 -21.12 -7.77 -19.70
N ASP A 75 -19.89 -7.23 -19.68
CA ASP A 75 -18.75 -7.68 -20.49
C ASP A 75 -17.85 -8.69 -19.75
N GLY A 76 -18.26 -9.16 -18.56
CA GLY A 76 -17.54 -10.18 -17.79
C GLY A 76 -16.35 -9.67 -16.99
N PHE A 77 -16.28 -8.36 -16.71
CA PHE A 77 -15.26 -7.76 -15.86
C PHE A 77 -15.77 -7.47 -14.45
N ASP A 78 -14.96 -7.84 -13.44
CA ASP A 78 -15.26 -7.51 -12.05
C ASP A 78 -15.01 -6.02 -11.75
N PHE A 79 -15.86 -5.43 -10.91
CA PHE A 79 -15.60 -4.13 -10.31
C PHE A 79 -14.49 -4.24 -9.25
N ASN A 80 -13.24 -4.13 -9.69
CA ASN A 80 -12.06 -4.31 -8.85
C ASN A 80 -11.29 -3.00 -8.64
N ILE A 81 -11.37 -2.44 -7.43
CA ILE A 81 -10.62 -1.26 -6.99
C ILE A 81 -10.32 -1.36 -5.51
N ASN A 82 -9.07 -1.14 -5.13
CA ASN A 82 -8.68 -0.97 -3.72
C ASN A 82 -7.78 0.25 -3.58
N LEU A 83 -8.01 1.03 -2.54
CA LEU A 83 -7.25 2.25 -2.27
C LEU A 83 -6.70 2.20 -0.85
N ILE A 84 -5.51 2.75 -0.64
CA ILE A 84 -5.04 3.10 0.71
C ILE A 84 -5.02 4.61 0.81
N VAL A 85 -5.69 5.14 1.84
CA VAL A 85 -5.64 6.56 2.21
C VAL A 85 -4.83 6.68 3.47
N GLY A 86 -3.77 7.48 3.45
CA GLY A 86 -2.90 7.67 4.60
C GLY A 86 -2.53 9.13 4.81
N GLY A 87 -2.12 9.49 6.02
CA GLY A 87 -1.62 10.82 6.30
C GLY A 87 -1.94 11.31 7.70
N GLN A 88 -1.89 12.63 7.86
CA GLN A 88 -2.14 13.29 9.15
C GLN A 88 -2.84 14.64 8.93
N ILE A 89 -3.75 14.96 9.84
CA ILE A 89 -4.37 16.27 10.02
C ILE A 89 -3.83 16.86 11.33
N ALA A 90 -3.54 18.16 11.34
CA ALA A 90 -2.96 18.86 12.48
C ALA A 90 -3.74 18.59 13.78
N GLY A 91 -3.02 18.23 14.84
CA GLY A 91 -3.60 17.90 16.14
C GLY A 91 -4.16 16.48 16.27
N LEU A 92 -4.14 15.66 15.21
CA LEU A 92 -4.52 14.24 15.25
C LEU A 92 -3.32 13.35 14.96
N ALA A 93 -3.38 12.10 15.41
CA ALA A 93 -2.36 11.11 15.08
C ALA A 93 -2.41 10.74 13.59
N PRO A 94 -1.28 10.32 12.97
CA PRO A 94 -1.29 9.80 11.62
C PRO A 94 -2.05 8.47 11.57
N GLU A 95 -2.81 8.27 10.49
CA GLU A 95 -3.59 7.05 10.27
C GLU A 95 -3.43 6.58 8.82
N ILE A 96 -3.64 5.28 8.60
CA ILE A 96 -3.77 4.69 7.27
C ILE A 96 -5.03 3.81 7.21
N HIS A 97 -5.78 3.92 6.12
CA HIS A 97 -7.05 3.25 5.89
C HIS A 97 -7.00 2.50 4.56
N LEU A 98 -7.48 1.25 4.54
CA LEU A 98 -7.72 0.47 3.34
C LEU A 98 -9.20 0.59 2.96
N ILE A 99 -9.47 1.08 1.76
CA ILE A 99 -10.80 1.21 1.17
C ILE A 99 -11.02 0.07 0.18
N TYR A 100 -12.11 -0.66 0.37
CA TYR A 100 -12.53 -1.78 -0.46
C TYR A 100 -13.40 -1.34 -1.65
N PRO A 101 -13.65 -2.23 -2.64
CA PRO A 101 -14.52 -1.92 -3.78
C PRO A 101 -15.93 -1.45 -3.40
N GLN A 102 -16.44 -1.82 -2.22
CA GLN A 102 -17.76 -1.42 -1.71
C GLN A 102 -17.73 -0.02 -1.06
N GLY A 103 -16.56 0.63 -1.02
CA GLY A 103 -16.34 1.95 -0.44
C GLY A 103 -16.40 2.00 1.09
N ASN A 104 -16.42 0.86 1.78
CA ASN A 104 -16.15 0.76 3.21
C ASN A 104 -14.63 0.65 3.44
N SER A 105 -14.20 0.88 4.69
CA SER A 105 -12.78 0.85 5.03
C SER A 105 -12.49 0.17 6.37
N ILE A 106 -11.24 -0.25 6.52
CA ILE A 106 -10.59 -0.57 7.79
C ILE A 106 -9.36 0.33 7.97
N HIS A 107 -8.86 0.46 9.20
CA HIS A 107 -7.63 1.20 9.48
C HIS A 107 -6.56 0.27 10.06
N ALA A 108 -5.29 0.63 9.85
CA ALA A 108 -4.18 -0.06 10.50
C ALA A 108 -4.18 0.24 12.00
N THR A 109 -3.74 -0.74 12.78
CA THR A 109 -3.64 -0.64 14.24
C THR A 109 -2.22 -0.96 14.66
N ARG A 110 -1.91 -0.86 15.96
CA ARG A 110 -0.60 -1.28 16.48
C ARG A 110 -0.34 -2.77 16.24
N ASP A 111 -1.38 -3.60 16.33
CA ASP A 111 -1.29 -5.05 16.12
C ASP A 111 -1.23 -5.43 14.63
N CYS A 112 -1.80 -4.60 13.75
CA CYS A 112 -1.74 -4.76 12.30
C CYS A 112 -1.26 -3.44 11.66
N PRO A 113 0.07 -3.16 11.71
CA PRO A 113 0.62 -1.83 11.44
C PRO A 113 0.87 -1.53 9.96
N PHE A 114 0.52 -2.44 9.04
CA PHE A 114 0.68 -2.22 7.61
C PHE A 114 -0.52 -2.75 6.82
N LEU A 115 -0.76 -2.15 5.66
CA LEU A 115 -1.80 -2.53 4.71
C LEU A 115 -1.17 -2.68 3.33
N GLN A 116 -1.69 -3.61 2.53
CA GLN A 116 -1.20 -3.86 1.18
C GLN A 116 -2.37 -3.93 0.20
N ILE A 117 -2.13 -3.52 -1.05
CA ILE A 117 -3.06 -3.59 -2.17
C ILE A 117 -2.34 -4.12 -3.43
N GLY A 118 -3.07 -4.64 -4.41
CA GLY A 118 -2.49 -5.28 -5.59
C GLY A 118 -1.95 -6.70 -5.32
N GLU A 119 -0.74 -6.98 -5.82
CA GLU A 119 -0.07 -8.29 -5.68
C GLU A 119 0.67 -8.41 -4.34
N THR A 120 -0.05 -8.76 -3.28
CA THR A 120 0.44 -8.63 -1.90
C THR A 120 1.19 -9.86 -1.36
N LYS A 121 0.96 -11.04 -1.94
CA LYS A 121 1.36 -12.33 -1.35
C LYS A 121 2.87 -12.56 -1.27
N TYR A 122 3.62 -12.10 -2.27
CA TYR A 122 5.05 -12.40 -2.40
C TYR A 122 5.92 -11.63 -1.40
N GLY A 123 5.61 -10.34 -1.19
CA GLY A 123 6.33 -9.47 -0.25
C GLY A 123 5.84 -9.54 1.19
N LYS A 124 4.62 -10.04 1.44
CA LYS A 124 4.04 -10.13 2.79
C LYS A 124 4.91 -10.86 3.83
N PRO A 125 5.59 -12.00 3.53
CA PRO A 125 6.28 -12.77 4.54
C PRO A 125 7.48 -12.08 5.19
N ILE A 126 8.11 -11.08 4.55
CA ILE A 126 9.19 -10.30 5.20
C ILE A 126 8.61 -9.25 6.16
N LEU A 127 7.48 -8.66 5.80
CA LEU A 127 6.74 -7.72 6.65
C LEU A 127 6.23 -8.44 7.90
N ASP A 128 5.59 -9.59 7.75
CA ASP A 128 5.05 -10.38 8.87
C ASP A 128 6.13 -10.83 9.88
N ARG A 129 7.39 -10.95 9.46
CA ARG A 129 8.48 -11.45 10.31
C ARG A 129 9.28 -10.36 10.99
N GLY A 130 9.41 -9.19 10.37
CA GLY A 130 10.37 -8.17 10.80
C GLY A 130 9.78 -6.79 11.06
N PHE A 131 8.60 -6.49 10.52
CA PHE A 131 7.98 -5.18 10.66
C PHE A 131 6.95 -5.17 11.80
N ASN A 132 7.03 -4.14 12.64
CA ASN A 132 6.07 -3.88 13.73
C ASN A 132 5.91 -2.37 13.96
N TYR A 133 4.96 -1.96 14.81
CA TYR A 133 4.63 -0.56 15.06
C TYR A 133 5.81 0.30 15.56
N GLU A 134 6.77 -0.30 16.29
CA GLU A 134 7.95 0.38 16.84
C GLU A 134 9.13 0.42 15.85
N THR A 135 8.95 -0.10 14.63
CA THR A 135 10.01 -0.12 13.62
C THR A 135 10.35 1.32 13.21
N SER A 136 11.64 1.65 13.19
CA SER A 136 12.11 2.97 12.78
C SER A 136 11.67 3.27 11.34
N LEU A 137 11.42 4.55 11.03
CA LEU A 137 10.98 4.95 9.70
C LEU A 137 11.99 4.56 8.60
N SER A 138 13.30 4.63 8.91
CA SER A 138 14.36 4.18 7.99
C SER A 138 14.31 2.67 7.74
N ASP A 139 14.06 1.86 8.76
CA ASP A 139 13.96 0.41 8.60
C ASP A 139 12.64 0.00 7.93
N ALA A 140 11.55 0.73 8.20
CA ALA A 140 10.27 0.54 7.50
C ALA A 140 10.42 0.70 5.98
N VAL A 141 11.18 1.70 5.54
CA VAL A 141 11.52 1.89 4.12
C VAL A 141 12.28 0.67 3.56
N LYS A 142 13.29 0.17 4.28
CA LYS A 142 14.05 -1.02 3.85
C LYS A 142 13.14 -2.26 3.76
N PHE A 143 12.27 -2.48 4.75
CA PHE A 143 11.28 -3.57 4.73
C PHE A 143 10.35 -3.46 3.53
N GLY A 144 9.84 -2.26 3.24
CA GLY A 144 9.00 -1.99 2.06
C GLY A 144 9.72 -2.30 0.75
N ILE A 145 10.97 -1.86 0.60
CA ILE A 145 11.78 -2.11 -0.60
C ILE A 145 12.06 -3.60 -0.78
N VAL A 146 12.46 -4.31 0.28
CA VAL A 146 12.69 -5.77 0.23
C VAL A 146 11.39 -6.52 -0.11
N SER A 147 10.25 -6.08 0.43
CA SER A 147 8.94 -6.61 0.10
C SER A 147 8.61 -6.44 -1.39
N ILE A 148 8.84 -5.25 -1.95
CA ILE A 148 8.60 -5.00 -3.39
C ILE A 148 9.60 -5.77 -4.27
N ASP A 149 10.88 -5.84 -3.91
CA ASP A 149 11.89 -6.63 -4.64
C ASP A 149 11.51 -8.12 -4.75
N ALA A 150 11.03 -8.71 -3.65
CA ALA A 150 10.53 -10.09 -3.65
C ALA A 150 9.33 -10.27 -4.60
N THR A 151 8.42 -9.30 -4.63
CA THR A 151 7.26 -9.31 -5.53
C THR A 151 7.67 -9.18 -6.99
N MET A 152 8.53 -8.21 -7.35
CA MET A 152 8.99 -8.00 -8.74
C MET A 152 9.70 -9.22 -9.32
N LYS A 153 10.48 -9.93 -8.49
CA LYS A 153 11.15 -11.18 -8.91
C LYS A 153 10.21 -12.34 -9.18
N SER A 154 9.01 -12.30 -8.59
CA SER A 154 8.05 -13.41 -8.60
C SER A 154 6.84 -13.13 -9.49
N ASN A 155 6.56 -11.88 -9.82
CA ASN A 155 5.43 -11.47 -10.64
C ASN A 155 5.79 -10.26 -11.51
N VAL A 156 5.81 -10.47 -12.83
CA VAL A 156 6.14 -9.45 -13.85
C VAL A 156 5.14 -8.29 -13.95
N ALA A 157 3.94 -8.45 -13.36
CA ALA A 157 2.95 -7.38 -13.29
C ALA A 157 3.35 -6.26 -12.30
N VAL A 158 4.37 -6.50 -11.47
CA VAL A 158 4.92 -5.51 -10.54
C VAL A 158 6.33 -5.17 -10.98
N GLY A 159 6.60 -3.87 -11.13
CA GLY A 159 7.90 -3.39 -11.56
C GLY A 159 8.08 -1.89 -11.34
N PRO A 160 9.30 -1.38 -11.55
CA PRO A 160 9.60 0.04 -11.50
C PRO A 160 8.86 0.81 -12.60
N PRO A 161 8.68 2.14 -12.43
CA PRO A 161 9.19 2.96 -11.34
C PRO A 161 8.42 2.78 -10.03
N ILE A 162 9.12 2.87 -8.89
CA ILE A 162 8.54 2.80 -7.54
C ILE A 162 8.54 4.19 -6.92
N ASP A 163 7.36 4.73 -6.64
CA ASP A 163 7.20 5.97 -5.91
C ASP A 163 7.13 5.70 -4.40
N LEU A 164 7.92 6.45 -3.62
CA LEU A 164 8.01 6.33 -2.16
C LEU A 164 7.78 7.70 -1.49
N LEU A 165 6.93 7.72 -0.47
CA LEU A 165 6.75 8.85 0.44
C LEU A 165 7.08 8.38 1.85
N CYS A 166 8.00 9.10 2.48
CA CYS A 166 8.38 8.95 3.87
C CYS A 166 7.79 10.13 4.64
N TYR A 167 6.96 9.86 5.65
CA TYR A 167 6.24 10.90 6.39
C TYR A 167 6.59 10.82 7.88
N GLU A 168 7.12 11.91 8.42
CA GLU A 168 7.42 12.03 9.85
C GLU A 168 6.19 12.57 10.59
N THR A 169 5.82 11.92 11.69
CA THR A 169 4.73 12.34 12.57
C THR A 169 4.90 13.80 12.98
N ASP A 170 3.80 14.55 12.94
CA ASP A 170 3.70 15.97 13.29
C ASP A 170 4.48 16.93 12.38
N SER A 171 5.15 16.43 11.33
CA SER A 171 5.86 17.29 10.38
C SER A 171 4.89 18.12 9.53
N LEU A 172 3.72 17.56 9.21
CA LEU A 172 2.71 18.16 8.29
C LEU A 172 3.32 18.65 6.96
N LEU A 173 4.39 17.98 6.51
CA LEU A 173 5.14 18.27 5.30
C LEU A 173 5.53 16.95 4.61
N ALA A 174 5.35 16.87 3.29
CA ALA A 174 5.68 15.66 2.52
C ALA A 174 6.98 15.84 1.74
N ASN A 175 8.06 16.28 2.40
CA ASN A 175 9.31 16.63 1.72
C ASN A 175 10.15 15.40 1.32
N SER A 176 9.99 14.29 2.04
CA SER A 176 10.79 13.08 1.84
C SER A 176 10.12 12.16 0.81
N ARG A 177 10.28 12.49 -0.47
CA ARG A 177 9.78 11.71 -1.60
C ARG A 177 10.92 11.19 -2.45
N MET A 178 10.79 9.97 -2.94
CA MET A 178 11.75 9.34 -3.82
C MET A 178 11.01 8.59 -4.93
N ARG A 179 11.63 8.52 -6.11
CA ARG A 179 11.20 7.67 -7.20
C ARG A 179 12.39 6.82 -7.59
N PHE A 180 12.22 5.51 -7.52
CA PHE A 180 13.25 4.56 -7.91
C PHE A 180 12.91 4.02 -9.29
N ASP A 181 13.75 4.33 -10.27
CA ASP A 181 13.65 3.79 -11.61
C ASP A 181 14.24 2.37 -11.67
N GLN A 182 14.12 1.72 -12.83
CA GLN A 182 14.56 0.33 -13.03
C GLN A 182 16.05 0.09 -12.69
N ASP A 183 16.89 1.07 -13.01
CA ASP A 183 18.35 0.98 -12.83
C ASP A 183 18.85 1.72 -11.58
N ASP A 184 17.95 1.99 -10.61
CA ASP A 184 18.32 2.70 -9.40
C ASP A 184 19.42 1.95 -8.59
N PRO A 185 20.57 2.58 -8.31
CA PRO A 185 21.68 1.92 -7.62
C PRO A 185 21.33 1.41 -6.21
N TYR A 186 20.44 2.10 -5.50
CA TYR A 186 20.06 1.74 -4.14
C TYR A 186 19.15 0.50 -4.14
N LEU A 187 18.19 0.41 -5.07
CA LEU A 187 17.38 -0.80 -5.26
C LEU A 187 18.25 -2.01 -5.59
N GLN A 188 19.19 -1.86 -6.53
CA GLN A 188 20.10 -2.94 -6.91
C GLN A 188 20.98 -3.36 -5.72
N GLU A 189 21.49 -2.40 -4.95
CA GLU A 189 22.31 -2.69 -3.78
C GLU A 189 21.54 -3.46 -2.69
N ILE A 190 20.34 -3.00 -2.33
CA ILE A 190 19.47 -3.69 -1.36
C ILE A 190 19.15 -5.10 -1.83
N GLY A 191 18.66 -5.24 -3.08
CA GLY A 191 18.27 -6.54 -3.63
C GLY A 191 19.45 -7.53 -3.62
N ARG A 192 20.65 -7.08 -3.99
CA ARG A 192 21.87 -7.91 -3.96
C ARG A 192 22.28 -8.27 -2.53
N LYS A 193 22.29 -7.31 -1.59
CA LYS A 193 22.65 -7.56 -0.18
C LYS A 193 21.69 -8.55 0.46
N TRP A 194 20.39 -8.38 0.24
CA TRP A 194 19.35 -9.25 0.76
C TRP A 194 19.50 -10.69 0.24
N GLN A 195 19.62 -10.86 -1.09
CA GLN A 195 19.79 -12.17 -1.71
C GLN A 195 21.01 -12.91 -1.17
N ASN A 196 22.15 -12.24 -1.10
CA ASN A 196 23.39 -12.82 -0.58
C ASN A 196 23.27 -13.18 0.91
N GLY A 197 22.58 -12.35 1.69
CA GLY A 197 22.32 -12.60 3.11
C GLY A 197 21.50 -13.86 3.35
N ILE A 198 20.39 -14.03 2.62
CA ILE A 198 19.55 -15.24 2.73
C ILE A 198 20.33 -16.49 2.34
N ILE A 199 21.04 -16.48 1.20
CA ILE A 199 21.80 -17.64 0.74
C ILE A 199 22.86 -18.03 1.77
N LYS A 200 23.56 -17.04 2.34
CA LYS A 200 24.56 -17.26 3.39
C LYS A 200 23.92 -17.91 4.62
N LEU A 201 22.81 -17.36 5.10
CA LEU A 201 22.09 -17.88 6.26
C LEU A 201 21.66 -19.34 6.03
N VAL A 202 21.12 -19.67 4.86
CA VAL A 202 20.71 -21.05 4.52
C VAL A 202 21.89 -22.02 4.52
N LYS A 203 23.07 -21.60 4.04
CA LYS A 203 24.28 -22.43 4.06
C LYS A 203 24.83 -22.68 5.47
N GLU A 204 24.54 -21.79 6.41
CA GLU A 204 24.94 -21.89 7.81
C GLU A 204 23.94 -22.72 8.65
N MET A 205 22.78 -23.09 8.09
CA MET A 205 21.80 -23.92 8.78
C MET A 205 22.32 -25.36 8.98
N PRO A 206 21.90 -26.03 10.07
CA PRO A 206 22.28 -27.41 10.32
C PRO A 206 21.79 -28.32 9.19
N ALA A 207 22.64 -29.26 8.78
CA ALA A 207 22.26 -30.28 7.80
C ALA A 207 21.10 -31.13 8.33
N PRO A 208 20.17 -31.57 7.45
CA PRO A 208 19.14 -32.51 7.86
C PRO A 208 19.77 -33.81 8.34
N ASP A 209 19.31 -34.29 9.51
CA ASP A 209 19.74 -35.58 10.05
C ASP A 209 18.92 -36.71 9.40
N PHE A 210 19.45 -37.27 8.32
CA PHE A 210 18.86 -38.41 7.62
C PHE A 210 19.08 -39.76 8.33
N THR A 211 19.76 -39.79 9.49
CA THR A 211 19.97 -41.03 10.25
C THR A 211 18.81 -41.37 11.19
N LYS A 212 17.85 -40.46 11.36
CA LYS A 212 16.63 -40.72 12.13
C LYS A 212 15.76 -41.78 11.43
N PRO A 213 15.17 -42.73 12.18
CA PRO A 213 14.27 -43.71 11.60
C PRO A 213 13.13 -43.00 10.85
N SER A 214 12.94 -43.33 9.57
CA SER A 214 11.76 -42.88 8.85
C SER A 214 10.53 -43.50 9.51
N LEU A 215 9.60 -42.66 10.00
CA LEU A 215 8.23 -43.12 10.17
C LEU A 215 7.76 -43.57 8.79
N GLY A 216 7.53 -44.88 8.64
CA GLY A 216 7.50 -45.58 7.37
C GLY A 216 6.79 -44.81 6.26
N PHE A 217 7.50 -44.59 5.15
CA PHE A 217 6.83 -44.41 3.88
C PHE A 217 6.04 -45.69 3.65
N ALA A 218 4.73 -45.67 3.91
CA ALA A 218 3.83 -46.72 3.51
C ALA A 218 3.88 -46.77 1.98
N THR A 219 4.72 -47.65 1.45
CA THR A 219 4.66 -48.07 0.06
C THR A 219 3.35 -48.83 -0.10
N ALA A 220 2.32 -48.15 -0.57
CA ALA A 220 1.17 -48.80 -1.16
C ALA A 220 1.67 -49.56 -2.40
N ALA A 221 1.64 -50.89 -2.30
CA ALA A 221 1.80 -51.81 -3.41
C ALA A 221 0.57 -51.77 -4.32
#